data_AF-A0AAE5H7Z6-F1
#
_entry.id   AF-A0AAE5H7Z6-F1
#
_cell.length_a   1.000
_cell.length_b   1.000
_cell.length_c   1.000
_cell.angle_alpha   90.00
_cell.angle_beta   90.00
_cell.angle_gamma   90.00
#
_symmetry.space_group_name_H-M   'P 1'
#
loop_
_entity.id
_entity.type
_entity.pdbx_description
1 polymer ?
#
loop_
_entity_poly.entity_id
_entity_poly.type
_entity_poly.pdbx_seq_one_letter_code
_entity_poly.pdbx_strand_id
1 'polypeptide(L)' 'MKRYTLFAGVNGAGKTSIYKSVFFNENYIGKRINTDEMVARIGSWQDNNLQIKAGREAVKMIDYYIKNYI' A
#
# COMPACT_ATOMS: atom_id res chain seq x y z
N MET A 1 7.39 -19.23 -2.56
CA MET A 1 7.96 -18.05 -3.26
C MET A 1 7.38 -16.79 -2.63
N LYS A 2 8.20 -15.77 -2.33
CA LYS A 2 7.68 -14.49 -1.81
C LYS A 2 6.96 -13.76 -2.93
N ARG A 3 5.79 -13.19 -2.65
CA ARG A 3 4.99 -12.45 -3.63
C ARG A 3 4.83 -11.01 -3.18
N TYR A 4 5.29 -10.08 -4.02
CA TYR A 4 5.07 -8.65 -3.82
C TYR A 4 4.26 -8.14 -5.00
N THR A 5 3.03 -7.69 -4.74
CA THR A 5 2.09 -7.23 -5.77
C THR A 5 2.00 -5.70 -5.72
N LEU A 6 2.39 -5.05 -6.81
CA LEU A 6 2.33 -3.59 -6.96
C LEU A 6 1.16 -3.19 -7.86
N PHE A 7 0.27 -2.34 -7.35
CA PHE A 7 -0.79 -1.70 -8.13
C PHE A 7 -0.37 -0.26 -8.46
N ALA A 8 -0.01 0.02 -9.71
CA ALA A 8 0.46 1.32 -10.16
C ALA A 8 -0.38 1.86 -11.34
N GLY A 9 -0.38 3.17 -11.53
CA GLY A 9 -1.19 3.87 -12.55
C GLY A 9 -1.64 5.27 -12.10
N VAL A 10 -2.17 6.06 -13.02
CA VAL A 10 -2.66 7.44 -12.74
C VAL A 10 -3.89 7.45 -11.83
N ASN A 11 -4.28 8.63 -11.33
CA ASN A 11 -5.53 8.79 -10.57
C ASN A 11 -6.73 8.44 -11.46
N GLY A 12 -7.68 7.69 -10.91
CA GLY A 12 -8.84 7.20 -11.67
C GLY A 12 -8.61 5.93 -12.50
N ALA A 13 -7.37 5.43 -12.64
CA ALA A 13 -7.06 4.22 -13.43
C ALA A 13 -7.63 2.90 -12.85
N GLY A 14 -8.41 2.94 -11.77
CA GLY A 14 -9.06 1.74 -11.20
C GLY A 14 -8.19 0.88 -10.27
N LYS A 15 -7.02 1.36 -9.82
CA LYS A 15 -6.11 0.61 -8.93
C LYS A 15 -6.82 -0.01 -7.71
N THR A 16 -7.61 0.79 -6.99
CA THR A 16 -8.36 0.34 -5.81
C THR A 16 -9.49 -0.62 -6.18
N SER A 17 -10.12 -0.43 -7.34
CA SER A 17 -11.17 -1.32 -7.83
C SER A 17 -10.61 -2.70 -8.14
N ILE A 18 -9.49 -2.78 -8.87
CA ILE A 18 -8.79 -4.04 -9.15
C ILE A 18 -8.36 -4.71 -7.85
N TYR A 19 -7.72 -3.96 -6.93
CA TYR A 19 -7.34 -4.48 -5.62
C TYR A 19 -8.53 -5.15 -4.91
N LYS A 20 -9.69 -4.48 -4.85
CA LYS A 20 -10.90 -5.01 -4.22
C LYS A 20 -11.42 -6.25 -4.95
N SER A 21 -11.54 -6.20 -6.27
CA SER A 21 -12.05 -7.33 -7.08
C SER A 21 -11.19 -8.59 -6.93
N VAL A 22 -9.87 -8.46 -6.83
CA VAL A 22 -8.98 -9.60 -6.56
C VAL A 22 -9.10 -10.07 -5.11
N PHE A 23 -9.22 -9.15 -4.14
CA PHE A 23 -9.36 -9.49 -2.71
C PHE A 23 -10.70 -10.13 -2.35
N PHE A 24 -11.78 -9.84 -3.07
CA PHE A 24 -13.11 -10.37 -2.77
C PHE A 24 -13.24 -11.88 -3.03
N ASN A 25 -12.40 -12.43 -3.91
CA ASN A 25 -12.55 -13.81 -4.40
C ASN A 25 -11.37 -14.75 -4.05
N GLU A 26 -10.24 -14.25 -3.51
CA GLU A 26 -9.08 -15.09 -3.22
C GLU A 26 -8.65 -15.06 -1.74
N ASN A 27 -8.18 -16.23 -1.27
CA ASN A 27 -7.49 -16.42 -0.01
C ASN A 27 -6.25 -15.50 0.06
N TYR A 28 -6.42 -14.35 0.71
CA TYR A 28 -5.38 -13.46 1.26
C TYR A 28 -4.12 -13.22 0.41
N ILE A 29 -4.07 -12.08 -0.29
CA ILE A 29 -2.93 -11.64 -1.11
C ILE A 29 -1.79 -10.98 -0.30
N GLY A 30 -1.79 -11.12 1.02
CA GLY A 30 -0.77 -10.54 1.92
C GLY A 30 -1.19 -9.23 2.60
N LYS A 31 -0.21 -8.51 3.16
CA LYS A 31 -0.41 -7.23 3.87
C LYS A 31 -0.53 -6.06 2.90
N ARG A 32 -1.61 -5.29 3.01
CA ARG A 32 -1.84 -4.07 2.22
C ARG A 32 -1.01 -2.91 2.76
N ILE A 33 -0.30 -2.22 1.87
CA ILE A 33 0.40 -0.96 2.16
C ILE A 33 -0.08 0.08 1.14
N ASN A 34 -0.62 1.20 1.61
CA ASN A 34 -1.03 2.34 0.78
C ASN A 34 -0.67 3.64 1.51
N THR A 35 0.19 4.46 0.91
CA THR A 35 0.71 5.69 1.52
C THR A 35 -0.35 6.76 1.69
N ASP A 36 -1.31 6.88 0.76
CA ASP A 36 -2.40 7.86 0.85
C ASP A 36 -3.30 7.55 2.05
N GLU A 37 -3.63 6.27 2.27
CA GLU A 37 -4.37 5.81 3.45
C GLU A 37 -3.59 6.04 4.75
N MET A 38 -2.26 5.90 4.71
CA MET A 38 -1.40 6.19 5.88
C MET A 38 -1.40 7.69 6.21
N VAL A 39 -1.27 8.56 5.20
CA VAL A 39 -1.30 10.02 5.40
C VAL A 39 -2.67 10.46 5.89
N ALA A 40 -3.76 9.97 5.28
CA ALA A 40 -5.12 10.33 5.66
C ALA A 40 -5.48 10.00 7.13
N ARG A 41 -4.81 9.01 7.74
CA ARG A 41 -5.00 8.67 9.16
C ARG A 41 -4.33 9.65 10.13
N ILE A 42 -3.30 10.36 9.67
CA ILE A 42 -2.45 11.21 10.52
C ILE A 42 -2.57 12.70 10.19
N GLY A 43 -3.11 13.05 9.02
CA GLY A 43 -3.28 14.43 8.60
C GLY A 43 -3.76 14.57 7.16
N SER A 44 -3.42 15.70 6.54
CA SER A 44 -3.81 16.01 5.17
C SER A 44 -2.81 15.46 4.16
N TRP A 45 -3.32 14.98 3.03
CA TRP A 45 -2.51 14.66 1.86
C TRP A 45 -1.77 15.87 1.29
N GLN A 46 -2.17 17.10 1.61
CA GLN A 46 -1.48 18.31 1.15
C GLN A 46 -0.15 18.57 1.90
N ASP A 47 0.08 17.87 3.01
CA ASP A 47 1.31 18.01 3.79
C ASP A 47 2.43 17.14 3.21
N ASN A 48 3.38 17.80 2.55
CA ASN A 48 4.54 17.15 1.94
C ASN A 48 5.42 16.40 2.95
N ASN A 49 5.53 16.88 4.19
CA ASN A 49 6.33 16.19 5.22
C ASN A 49 5.67 14.89 5.63
N LEU A 50 4.33 14.88 5.76
CA LEU A 50 3.59 13.66 6.05
C LEU A 50 3.67 12.66 4.89
N GLN A 51 3.60 13.12 3.64
CA GLN A 51 3.78 12.25 2.47
C GLN A 51 5.14 11.57 2.47
N ILE A 52 6.22 12.33 2.65
CA ILE A 52 7.59 11.79 2.68
C ILE A 52 7.75 10.80 3.84
N LYS A 53 7.21 11.12 5.02
CA LYS A 53 7.23 10.24 6.18
C LYS A 53 6.48 8.94 5.92
N ALA A 54 5.26 9.02 5.38
CA ALA A 54 4.46 7.85 5.03
C ALA A 54 5.16 6.97 3.99
N GLY A 55 5.80 7.57 2.97
CA GLY A 55 6.60 6.85 1.98
C GLY A 55 7.77 6.07 2.61
N ARG A 56 8.52 6.70 3.52
CA ARG A 56 9.62 6.03 4.25
C ARG A 56 9.12 4.88 5.10
N GLU A 57 8.00 5.06 5.80
CA GLU A 57 7.41 3.99 6.61
C GLU A 57 6.88 2.85 5.73
N ALA A 58 6.28 3.14 4.57
CA ALA A 58 5.85 2.12 3.63
C ALA A 58 7.04 1.24 3.16
N VAL A 59 8.19 1.83 2.83
CA VAL A 59 9.39 1.06 2.46
C VAL A 59 9.88 0.17 3.60
N LYS A 60 9.92 0.68 4.84
CA LYS A 60 10.29 -0.13 6.02
C LYS A 60 9.32 -1.31 6.23
N MET A 61 8.02 -1.08 6.06
CA MET A 61 7.01 -2.14 6.18
C MET A 61 7.18 -3.22 5.10
N ILE A 62 7.44 -2.82 3.86
CA ILE A 62 7.72 -3.76 2.76
C ILE A 62 8.93 -4.64 3.12
N ASP A 63 10.05 -4.03 3.52
CA ASP A 63 11.26 -4.76 3.92
C ASP A 63 10.98 -5.71 5.10
N TYR A 64 10.25 -5.23 6.12
CA TYR A 64 9.87 -6.03 7.28
C TYR A 64 9.02 -7.25 6.89
N TYR A 65 7.97 -7.10 6.07
CA TYR A 65 7.12 -8.21 5.66
C TYR A 65 7.88 -9.22 4.79
N ILE A 66 8.69 -8.74 3.85
CA ILE A 66 9.55 -9.59 3.02
C ILE A 66 10.52 -10.40 3.89
N LYS A 67 11.14 -9.80 4.91
CA LYS A 67 12.12 -10.48 5.78
C LYS A 67 11.46 -11.48 6.73
N ASN A 68 10.30 -11.15 7.29
CA ASN A 68 9.64 -11.95 8.32
C ASN A 68 8.65 -12.98 7.78
N TYR A 69 8.50 -13.11 6.46
CA TYR A 69 7.58 -14.07 5.82
C TYR A 69 6.12 -13.84 6.21
N ILE A 70 5.72 -12.57 6.30
CA ILE A 70 4.37 -12.11 6.65
C ILE A 70 3.68 -11.52 5.43
#